data_AF-A0A7S2R048-F1
#
_entry.id   AF-A0A7S2R048-F1
#
_cell.length_a   1.000
_cell.length_b   1.000
_cell.length_c   1.000
_cell.angle_alpha   90.00
_cell.angle_beta   90.00
_cell.angle_gamma   90.00
#
_symmetry.space_group_name_H-M   'P 1'
#
loop_
_entity.id
_entity.type
_entity.pdbx_description
1 polymer ?
#
loop_
_entity_poly.entity_id
_entity_poly.type
_entity_poly.pdbx_seq_one_letter_code
_entity_poly.pdbx_strand_id
1 'polypeptide(L)'
;KNQSYYYCNIMWCHPKRTTAALPLELLTLGVIVLSLLQTVQPFSVAQHRCQPHYDGVGLISHTKPLPLQQRKCLLLSKQNIKKKMTQLYLVTEEDVMVLVDKAEKLWDEALEARKTADDMSAIAEESSQEAASSAQEADQDLQSLSQGGSFGPDGVANAQNAMTLSIDAGSAIADTFDASEEADRLEAAAELALKESEEALTQYMIDFPEDA
;
A
#
# COMPACT_ATOMS: atom_id res chain seq x y z
N LYS A 1 42.01 -32.43 4.83
CA LYS A 1 42.25 -31.97 3.44
C LYS A 1 41.34 -32.76 2.51
N ASN A 2 40.17 -32.20 2.18
CA ASN A 2 39.47 -32.33 0.90
C ASN A 2 38.09 -31.67 1.05
N GLN A 3 38.00 -30.45 0.52
CA GLN A 3 36.76 -29.70 0.34
C GLN A 3 36.18 -30.11 -1.02
N SER A 4 34.91 -30.51 -1.06
CA SER A 4 34.12 -30.55 -2.28
C SER A 4 33.11 -29.42 -2.21
N TYR A 5 33.33 -28.38 -3.01
CA TYR A 5 32.35 -27.33 -3.28
C TYR A 5 31.63 -27.69 -4.58
N TYR A 6 30.32 -27.89 -4.51
CA TYR A 6 29.46 -27.90 -5.69
C TYR A 6 29.04 -26.46 -5.99
N TYR A 7 29.58 -25.89 -7.07
CA TYR A 7 29.04 -24.66 -7.66
C TYR A 7 27.87 -25.03 -8.59
N CYS A 8 26.66 -24.60 -8.22
CA CYS A 8 25.49 -24.67 -9.08
C CYS A 8 25.51 -23.44 -10.01
N ASN A 9 25.70 -23.67 -11.32
CA ASN A 9 25.60 -22.65 -12.35
C ASN A 9 24.11 -22.41 -12.66
N ILE A 10 23.54 -21.31 -12.17
CA ILE A 10 22.25 -20.80 -12.65
C ILE A 10 22.52 -20.00 -13.92
N MET A 11 22.40 -20.70 -15.05
CA MET A 11 22.46 -20.11 -16.39
C MET A 11 21.11 -19.43 -16.67
N TRP A 12 21.09 -18.10 -16.67
CA TRP A 12 19.93 -17.31 -17.08
C TRP A 12 19.65 -17.51 -18.57
N CYS A 13 18.59 -18.25 -18.89
CA CYS A 13 18.02 -18.29 -20.24
C CYS A 13 17.25 -16.99 -20.51
N HIS A 14 17.85 -16.08 -21.29
CA HIS A 14 17.09 -15.00 -21.93
C HIS A 14 16.14 -15.59 -22.99
N PRO A 15 14.84 -15.25 -22.99
CA PRO A 15 13.96 -15.57 -24.09
C PRO A 15 14.36 -14.75 -25.32
N LYS A 16 14.62 -15.43 -26.44
CA LYS A 16 14.85 -14.82 -27.75
C LYS A 16 13.59 -14.04 -28.16
N ARG A 17 13.71 -12.71 -28.26
CA ARG A 17 12.74 -11.85 -28.95
C ARG A 17 12.70 -12.23 -30.43
N THR A 18 11.66 -12.94 -30.85
CA THR A 18 11.22 -12.99 -32.24
C THR A 18 10.55 -11.65 -32.57
N THR A 19 11.26 -10.81 -33.31
CA THR A 19 10.70 -9.61 -33.94
C THR A 19 9.74 -10.04 -35.05
N ALA A 20 8.45 -10.14 -34.74
CA ALA A 20 7.40 -10.08 -35.74
C ALA A 20 7.23 -8.61 -36.14
N ALA A 21 7.44 -8.31 -37.42
CA ALA A 21 7.18 -7.00 -37.99
C ALA A 21 5.66 -6.74 -37.96
N LEU A 22 5.23 -5.85 -37.07
CA LEU A 22 3.87 -5.33 -37.06
C LEU A 22 3.73 -4.22 -38.13
N PRO A 23 2.58 -4.14 -38.81
CA PRO A 23 2.34 -3.16 -39.87
C PRO A 23 2.38 -1.72 -39.35
N LEU A 24 2.94 -0.83 -40.17
CA LEU A 24 3.29 0.56 -39.85
C LEU A 24 2.10 1.49 -39.50
N GLU A 25 0.86 1.01 -39.51
CA GLU A 25 -0.33 1.86 -39.36
C GLU A 25 -0.85 1.97 -37.92
N LEU A 26 -0.29 1.22 -36.96
CA LEU A 26 -0.65 1.34 -35.53
C LEU A 26 0.25 2.31 -34.75
N LEU A 27 1.29 2.88 -35.37
CA LEU A 27 2.23 3.78 -34.69
C LEU A 27 1.74 5.24 -34.60
N THR A 28 0.72 5.64 -35.35
CA THR A 28 0.20 7.03 -35.31
C THR A 28 -0.83 7.25 -34.20
N LEU A 29 -1.58 6.22 -33.79
CA LEU A 29 -2.51 6.32 -32.65
C LEU A 29 -1.82 6.15 -31.29
N GLY A 30 -0.69 5.42 -31.23
CA GLY A 30 0.07 5.25 -29.98
C GLY A 30 0.85 6.49 -29.51
N VAL A 31 1.12 7.46 -30.40
CA VAL A 31 1.86 8.69 -30.05
C VAL A 31 0.94 9.77 -29.47
N ILE A 32 -0.36 9.76 -29.79
CA ILE A 32 -1.32 10.73 -29.26
C ILE A 32 -1.69 10.39 -27.81
N VAL A 33 -1.80 9.11 -27.45
CA VAL A 33 -2.07 8.70 -26.06
C VAL A 33 -0.84 8.93 -25.16
N LEU A 34 0.39 8.81 -25.68
CA LEU A 34 1.60 9.13 -24.90
C LEU A 34 1.82 10.64 -24.70
N SER A 35 1.21 11.50 -25.52
CA SER A 35 1.39 12.96 -25.41
C SER A 35 0.46 13.62 -24.37
N LEU A 36 -0.66 12.96 -24.01
CA LEU A 36 -1.54 13.45 -22.94
C LEU A 36 -1.08 13.03 -21.53
N LEU A 37 -0.23 12.00 -21.40
CA LEU A 37 0.33 11.60 -20.10
C LEU A 37 1.59 12.40 -19.68
N GLN A 38 2.14 13.27 -20.54
CA GLN A 38 3.41 13.98 -20.26
C GLN A 38 3.25 15.41 -19.71
N THR A 39 2.05 15.86 -19.35
CA THR A 39 1.86 17.17 -18.69
C THR A 39 1.60 17.09 -17.18
N VAL A 40 1.62 15.90 -16.58
CA VAL A 40 1.74 15.79 -15.12
C VAL A 40 3.21 15.99 -14.78
N GLN A 41 3.56 17.24 -14.46
CA GLN A 41 4.86 17.56 -13.89
C GLN A 41 5.11 16.67 -12.68
N PRO A 42 6.36 16.20 -12.46
CA PRO A 42 6.71 15.62 -11.18
C PRO A 42 6.53 16.72 -10.14
N PHE A 43 5.46 16.65 -9.35
CA PHE A 43 5.42 17.32 -8.06
C PHE A 43 6.61 16.77 -7.29
N SER A 44 7.68 17.57 -7.25
CA SER A 44 8.74 17.40 -6.27
C SER A 44 8.05 17.38 -4.91
N VAL A 45 7.96 16.19 -4.32
CA VAL A 45 7.75 16.04 -2.89
C VAL A 45 9.02 16.60 -2.26
N ALA A 46 9.02 17.91 -2.07
CA ALA A 46 9.90 18.57 -1.15
C ALA A 46 9.68 17.88 0.20
N GLN A 47 10.75 17.26 0.71
CA GLN A 47 10.86 16.88 2.11
C GLN A 47 10.35 18.03 2.97
N HIS A 48 9.14 17.89 3.50
CA HIS A 48 8.70 18.65 4.66
C HIS A 48 9.56 18.19 5.83
N ARG A 49 10.74 18.82 5.94
CA ARG A 49 11.34 19.07 7.24
C ARG A 49 10.28 19.82 8.04
N CYS A 50 9.75 19.19 9.08
CA CYS A 50 9.12 19.88 10.18
C CYS A 50 10.13 20.90 10.73
N GLN A 51 10.01 22.15 10.29
CA GLN A 51 10.55 23.27 11.03
C GLN A 51 9.45 23.77 11.98
N PRO A 52 9.76 23.91 13.28
CA PRO A 52 8.81 24.43 14.23
C PRO A 52 8.53 25.91 13.94
N HIS A 53 7.23 26.21 13.96
CA HIS A 53 6.67 27.55 14.02
C HIS A 53 7.27 28.30 15.21
N TYR A 54 8.07 29.33 14.94
CA TYR A 54 8.39 30.36 15.91
C TYR A 54 7.86 31.68 15.36
N ASP A 55 6.75 32.12 15.95
CA ASP A 55 6.24 33.47 15.77
C ASP A 55 7.25 34.46 16.33
N GLY A 56 7.77 35.30 15.44
CA GLY A 56 8.47 36.51 15.82
C GLY A 56 7.50 37.50 16.41
N VAL A 57 7.51 37.64 17.73
CA VAL A 57 7.18 38.92 18.39
C VAL A 57 8.48 39.44 18.98
N GLY A 58 8.86 40.62 18.51
CA GLY A 58 10.11 41.25 18.89
C GLY A 58 10.16 41.73 20.33
N LEU A 59 11.35 42.26 20.63
CA LEU A 59 11.68 43.28 21.62
C LEU A 59 12.07 42.82 23.04
N ILE A 60 13.36 43.08 23.28
CA ILE A 60 14.00 43.62 24.49
C ILE A 60 14.93 42.63 25.19
N SER A 61 16.21 42.94 25.03
CA SER A 61 17.31 42.54 25.91
C SER A 61 16.94 42.72 27.38
N HIS A 62 17.14 41.69 28.21
CA HIS A 62 17.83 41.89 29.48
C HIS A 62 18.48 40.59 29.93
N THR A 63 19.78 40.72 30.13
CA THR A 63 20.71 39.82 30.78
C THR A 63 20.20 39.27 32.12
N LYS A 64 20.35 37.96 32.33
CA LYS A 64 20.85 37.35 33.59
C LYS A 64 21.09 35.84 33.41
N PRO A 65 22.33 35.33 33.53
CA PRO A 65 22.58 33.89 33.57
C PRO A 65 22.19 33.32 34.93
N LEU A 66 21.43 32.23 34.94
CA LEU A 66 21.16 31.43 36.14
C LEU A 66 22.36 30.51 36.46
N PRO A 67 22.78 30.40 37.74
CA PRO A 67 24.02 29.73 38.13
C PRO A 67 23.93 28.19 38.13
N LEU A 68 25.03 27.58 37.69
CA LEU A 68 25.35 26.15 37.69
C LEU A 68 25.57 25.59 39.11
N GLN A 69 24.55 25.58 39.96
CA GLN A 69 24.57 24.83 41.23
C GLN A 69 23.17 24.43 41.67
N GLN A 70 22.61 23.34 41.12
CA GLN A 70 21.61 22.46 41.79
C GLN A 70 21.06 21.34 40.89
N ARG A 71 21.92 20.53 40.26
CA ARG A 71 21.52 19.18 39.78
C ARG A 71 22.43 18.07 40.30
N LYS A 72 22.90 18.25 41.55
CA LYS A 72 23.52 17.22 42.39
C LYS A 72 22.58 16.88 43.56
N CYS A 73 21.36 16.46 43.26
CA CYS A 73 20.43 15.85 44.22
C CYS A 73 19.34 15.10 43.46
N LEU A 74 19.63 13.84 43.10
CA LEU A 74 18.69 12.70 42.98
C LEU A 74 19.46 11.44 42.48
N LEU A 75 20.69 11.26 42.95
CA LEU A 75 21.48 10.03 42.77
C LEU A 75 21.52 9.17 44.05
N LEU A 76 20.54 9.32 44.94
CA LEU A 76 20.44 8.58 46.20
C LEU A 76 19.00 8.14 46.49
N SER A 77 18.43 7.38 45.55
CA SER A 77 17.36 6.42 45.83
C SER A 77 17.77 5.06 45.26
N LYS A 78 18.96 4.59 45.66
CA LYS A 78 19.27 3.16 45.62
C LYS A 78 18.37 2.45 46.63
N GLN A 79 18.02 1.21 46.31
CA GLN A 79 17.52 0.18 47.24
C GLN A 79 16.01 0.10 47.49
N ASN A 80 15.21 0.18 46.43
CA ASN A 80 14.17 -0.83 46.29
C ASN A 80 14.60 -1.75 45.16
N ILE A 81 15.54 -2.66 45.47
CA ILE A 81 15.71 -3.91 44.73
C ILE A 81 14.41 -4.66 44.97
N LYS A 82 13.35 -4.25 44.27
CA LYS A 82 12.22 -5.12 44.00
C LYS A 82 12.87 -6.29 43.30
N LYS A 83 13.08 -7.35 44.07
CA LYS A 83 13.30 -8.70 43.63
C LYS A 83 12.18 -8.94 42.62
N LYS A 84 12.40 -8.58 41.35
CA LYS A 84 11.56 -8.98 40.23
C LYS A 84 11.74 -10.49 40.29
N MET A 85 10.78 -11.19 40.91
CA MET A 85 10.61 -12.59 40.60
C MET A 85 10.46 -12.58 39.09
N THR A 86 11.52 -12.96 38.38
CA THR A 86 11.39 -13.52 37.05
C THR A 86 10.51 -14.75 37.27
N GLN A 87 9.20 -14.55 37.22
CA GLN A 87 8.28 -15.64 36.94
C GLN A 87 8.80 -16.20 35.62
N LEU A 88 9.43 -17.37 35.71
CA LEU A 88 9.72 -18.19 34.53
C LEU A 88 8.36 -18.44 33.89
N TYR A 89 8.10 -17.72 32.81
CA TYR A 89 6.93 -17.94 31.99
C TYR A 89 7.33 -19.02 31.00
N LEU A 90 6.90 -20.26 31.27
CA LEU A 90 7.07 -21.37 30.33
C LEU A 90 5.98 -21.23 29.28
N VAL A 91 6.34 -21.30 28.00
CA VAL A 91 5.37 -21.32 26.91
C VAL A 91 4.83 -22.74 26.79
N THR A 92 3.53 -22.93 26.97
CA THR A 92 2.91 -24.26 26.85
C THR A 92 2.45 -24.55 25.42
N GLU A 93 2.19 -25.82 25.09
CA GLU A 93 1.62 -26.21 23.79
C GLU A 93 0.29 -25.47 23.51
N GLU A 94 -0.56 -25.32 24.53
CA GLU A 94 -1.83 -24.59 24.41
C GLU A 94 -1.61 -23.11 24.04
N ASP A 95 -0.58 -22.46 24.60
CA ASP A 95 -0.26 -21.07 24.26
C ASP A 95 0.15 -20.95 22.78
N VAL A 96 0.92 -21.92 22.26
CA VAL A 96 1.29 -21.98 20.84
C VAL A 96 0.06 -22.20 19.97
N MET A 97 -0.80 -23.16 20.33
CA MET A 97 -2.02 -23.46 19.58
C MET A 97 -2.96 -22.25 19.50
N VAL A 98 -3.14 -21.50 20.59
CA VAL A 98 -3.94 -20.26 20.58
C VAL A 98 -3.37 -19.20 19.63
N LEU A 99 -2.04 -19.10 19.51
CA LEU A 99 -1.39 -18.17 18.58
C LEU A 99 -1.51 -18.64 17.13
N VAL A 100 -1.40 -19.94 16.87
CA VAL A 100 -1.63 -20.53 15.54
C VAL A 100 -3.07 -20.30 15.10
N ASP A 101 -4.06 -20.63 15.94
CA ASP A 101 -5.48 -20.39 15.66
C ASP A 101 -5.78 -18.92 15.36
N LYS A 102 -5.09 -18.00 16.05
CA LYS A 102 -5.21 -16.55 15.81
C LYS A 102 -4.63 -16.19 14.44
N ALA A 103 -3.46 -16.72 14.09
CA ALA A 103 -2.84 -16.48 12.79
C ALA A 103 -3.70 -17.01 11.64
N GLU A 104 -4.25 -18.22 11.78
CA GLU A 104 -5.14 -18.84 10.78
C GLU A 104 -6.41 -18.00 10.57
N LYS A 105 -7.07 -17.56 11.65
CA LYS A 105 -8.25 -16.68 11.54
C LYS A 105 -7.96 -15.37 10.82
N LEU A 106 -6.82 -14.74 11.13
CA LEU A 106 -6.42 -13.51 10.44
C LEU A 106 -6.13 -13.75 8.95
N TRP A 107 -5.58 -14.92 8.61
CA TRP A 107 -5.37 -15.30 7.20
C TRP A 107 -6.70 -15.54 6.46
N ASP A 108 -7.68 -16.14 7.12
CA ASP A 108 -9.03 -16.29 6.54
C ASP A 108 -9.67 -14.91 6.29
N GLU A 109 -9.58 -13.99 7.25
CA GLU A 109 -10.07 -12.62 7.09
C GLU A 109 -9.35 -11.87 5.96
N ALA A 110 -8.02 -11.98 5.90
CA ALA A 110 -7.22 -11.38 4.84
C ALA A 110 -7.58 -11.92 3.45
N LEU A 111 -7.84 -13.23 3.34
CA LEU A 111 -8.25 -13.87 2.10
C LEU A 111 -9.62 -13.37 1.63
N GLU A 112 -10.59 -13.27 2.52
CA GLU A 112 -11.91 -12.73 2.17
C GLU A 112 -11.86 -11.25 1.78
N ALA A 113 -11.02 -10.45 2.45
CA ALA A 113 -10.77 -9.07 2.06
C ALA A 113 -10.15 -8.97 0.67
N ARG A 114 -9.17 -9.83 0.34
CA ARG A 114 -8.54 -9.84 -0.99
C ARG A 114 -9.55 -10.22 -2.08
N LYS A 115 -10.41 -11.22 -1.85
CA LYS A 115 -11.51 -11.55 -2.78
C LYS A 115 -12.44 -10.37 -3.01
N THR A 116 -12.78 -9.65 -1.93
CA THR A 116 -13.63 -8.45 -2.04
C THR A 116 -12.96 -7.36 -2.88
N ALA A 117 -11.65 -7.13 -2.70
CA ALA A 117 -10.89 -6.19 -3.51
C ALA A 117 -10.84 -6.60 -4.98
N ASP A 118 -10.67 -7.90 -5.28
CA ASP A 118 -10.68 -8.43 -6.64
C ASP A 118 -12.07 -8.28 -7.31
N ASP A 119 -13.15 -8.56 -6.58
CA ASP A 119 -14.52 -8.37 -7.06
C ASP A 119 -14.82 -6.88 -7.34
N MET A 120 -14.38 -5.97 -6.47
CA MET A 120 -14.51 -4.52 -6.69
C MET A 120 -13.69 -4.05 -7.89
N SER A 121 -12.49 -4.59 -8.08
CA SER A 121 -11.64 -4.30 -9.24
C SER A 121 -12.34 -4.69 -10.54
N ALA A 122 -13.02 -5.85 -10.58
CA ALA A 122 -13.80 -6.26 -11.73
C ALA A 122 -14.97 -5.30 -12.03
N ILE A 123 -15.68 -4.83 -11.00
CA ILE A 123 -16.77 -3.84 -11.14
C ILE A 123 -16.22 -2.49 -11.64
N ALA A 124 -15.05 -2.06 -11.13
CA ALA A 124 -14.41 -0.82 -11.55
C ALA A 124 -13.94 -0.89 -13.01
N GLU A 125 -13.43 -2.04 -13.47
CA GLU A 125 -13.08 -2.27 -14.87
C GLU A 125 -14.32 -2.20 -15.77
N GLU A 126 -15.40 -2.89 -15.40
CA GLU A 126 -16.68 -2.85 -16.16
C GLU A 126 -17.23 -1.43 -16.24
N SER A 127 -17.29 -0.72 -15.11
CA SER A 127 -17.78 0.66 -15.04
C SER A 127 -16.92 1.61 -15.88
N SER A 128 -15.60 1.42 -15.88
CA SER A 128 -14.67 2.20 -16.69
C SER A 128 -14.86 1.96 -18.18
N GLN A 129 -15.12 0.70 -18.57
CA GLN A 129 -15.41 0.35 -19.95
C GLN A 129 -16.74 0.97 -20.42
N GLU A 130 -17.79 0.91 -19.60
CA GLU A 130 -19.08 1.53 -19.90
C GLU A 130 -18.95 3.05 -20.04
N ALA A 131 -18.24 3.70 -19.11
CA ALA A 131 -17.96 5.12 -19.18
C ALA A 131 -17.19 5.50 -20.46
N ALA A 132 -16.17 4.72 -20.84
CA ALA A 132 -15.40 4.94 -22.05
C ALA A 132 -16.26 4.79 -23.32
N SER A 133 -17.10 3.75 -23.39
CA SER A 133 -18.03 3.56 -24.49
C SER A 133 -19.03 4.72 -24.61
N SER A 134 -19.64 5.15 -23.50
CA SER A 134 -20.57 6.27 -23.51
C SER A 134 -19.91 7.60 -23.87
N ALA A 135 -18.68 7.84 -23.42
CA ALA A 135 -17.90 9.01 -23.81
C ALA A 135 -17.58 9.02 -25.31
N GLN A 136 -17.30 7.86 -25.89
CA GLN A 136 -17.06 7.74 -27.34
C GLN A 136 -18.33 8.02 -28.15
N GLU A 137 -19.50 7.57 -27.69
CA GLU A 137 -20.79 7.90 -28.32
C GLU A 137 -21.08 9.40 -28.25
N ALA A 138 -20.87 10.02 -27.09
CA ALA A 138 -21.03 11.47 -26.93
C ALA A 138 -20.07 12.27 -27.83
N ASP A 139 -18.83 11.80 -28.02
CA ASP A 139 -17.87 12.44 -28.93
C ASP A 139 -18.30 12.30 -30.40
N GLN A 140 -18.84 11.14 -30.81
CA GLN A 140 -19.38 10.97 -32.15
C GLN A 140 -20.55 11.92 -32.44
N ASP A 141 -21.44 12.12 -31.46
CA ASP A 141 -22.53 13.08 -31.56
C ASP A 141 -21.99 14.51 -31.75
N LEU A 142 -20.95 14.89 -31.00
CA LEU A 142 -20.28 16.20 -31.17
C LEU A 142 -19.61 16.33 -32.54
N GLN A 143 -18.94 15.28 -33.03
CA GLN A 143 -18.32 15.30 -34.36
C GLN A 143 -19.36 15.45 -35.47
N SER A 144 -20.55 14.86 -35.33
CA SER A 144 -21.64 15.00 -36.30
C SER A 144 -22.08 16.46 -36.50
N LEU A 145 -21.93 17.32 -35.48
CA LEU A 145 -22.20 18.76 -35.56
C LEU A 145 -21.26 19.46 -36.53
N SER A 146 -19.98 19.09 -36.51
CA SER A 146 -18.97 19.69 -37.39
C SER A 146 -19.27 19.43 -38.87
N GLN A 147 -20.06 18.40 -39.17
CA GLN A 147 -20.50 18.03 -40.51
C GLN A 147 -21.86 18.65 -40.89
N GLY A 148 -22.36 19.61 -40.10
CA GLY A 148 -23.64 20.29 -40.35
C GLY A 148 -24.85 19.67 -39.65
N GLY A 149 -24.63 18.72 -38.74
CA GLY A 149 -25.66 18.21 -37.83
C GLY A 149 -26.11 19.25 -36.79
N SER A 150 -27.32 19.10 -36.27
CA SER A 150 -27.85 19.93 -35.18
C SER A 150 -27.66 19.22 -33.84
N PHE A 151 -27.13 19.92 -32.83
CA PHE A 151 -27.00 19.36 -31.47
C PHE A 151 -28.36 19.44 -30.80
N GLY A 152 -29.09 18.34 -30.89
CA GLY A 152 -30.40 18.21 -30.27
C GLY A 152 -30.31 17.97 -28.76
N PRO A 153 -31.47 17.96 -28.08
CA PRO A 153 -31.59 17.53 -26.69
C PRO A 153 -30.95 16.16 -26.40
N ASP A 154 -30.96 15.25 -27.39
CA ASP A 154 -30.38 13.90 -27.25
C ASP A 154 -28.85 13.94 -27.07
N GLY A 155 -28.14 14.84 -27.78
CA GLY A 155 -26.70 15.00 -27.61
C GLY A 155 -26.31 15.55 -26.24
N VAL A 156 -27.15 16.44 -25.67
CA VAL A 156 -26.98 16.91 -24.28
C VAL A 156 -27.20 15.76 -23.29
N ALA A 157 -28.21 14.93 -23.52
CA ALA A 157 -28.49 13.76 -22.69
C ALA A 157 -27.34 12.75 -22.72
N ASN A 158 -26.80 12.45 -23.90
CA ASN A 158 -25.66 11.54 -24.06
C ASN A 158 -24.39 12.06 -23.38
N ALA A 159 -24.10 13.36 -23.52
CA ALA A 159 -22.97 13.98 -22.82
C ALA A 159 -23.13 13.93 -21.29
N GLN A 160 -24.34 14.17 -20.78
CA GLN A 160 -24.64 14.06 -19.35
C GLN A 160 -24.52 12.62 -18.84
N ASN A 161 -24.96 11.65 -19.63
CA ASN A 161 -24.82 10.23 -19.31
C ASN A 161 -23.35 9.82 -19.23
N ALA A 162 -22.55 10.17 -20.23
CA ALA A 162 -21.11 9.91 -20.25
C ALA A 162 -20.38 10.53 -19.05
N MET A 163 -20.75 11.76 -18.66
CA MET A 163 -20.20 12.40 -17.47
C MET A 163 -20.58 11.67 -16.18
N THR A 164 -21.83 11.21 -16.07
CA THR A 164 -22.32 10.48 -14.89
C THR A 164 -21.58 9.14 -14.76
N LEU A 165 -21.52 8.36 -15.84
CA LEU A 165 -20.77 7.10 -15.86
C LEU A 165 -19.28 7.29 -15.56
N SER A 166 -18.67 8.40 -16.00
CA SER A 166 -17.27 8.71 -15.67
C SER A 166 -17.07 8.98 -14.18
N ILE A 167 -18.05 9.63 -13.52
CA ILE A 167 -18.02 9.85 -12.06
C ILE A 167 -18.19 8.52 -11.33
N ASP A 168 -19.15 7.70 -11.78
CA ASP A 168 -19.42 6.40 -11.17
C ASP A 168 -18.21 5.46 -11.30
N ALA A 169 -17.58 5.40 -12.47
CA ALA A 169 -16.32 4.68 -12.67
C ALA A 169 -15.20 5.20 -11.76
N GLY A 170 -15.09 6.52 -11.60
CA GLY A 170 -14.14 7.14 -10.66
C GLY A 170 -14.38 6.73 -9.21
N SER A 171 -15.65 6.64 -8.79
CA SER A 171 -16.02 6.14 -7.45
C SER A 171 -15.65 4.67 -7.29
N ALA A 172 -15.98 3.82 -8.25
CA ALA A 172 -15.67 2.39 -8.20
C ALA A 172 -14.16 2.13 -8.12
N ILE A 173 -13.34 2.92 -8.83
CA ILE A 173 -11.88 2.86 -8.73
C ILE A 173 -11.41 3.23 -7.32
N ALA A 174 -11.96 4.29 -6.73
CA ALA A 174 -11.60 4.70 -5.37
C ALA A 174 -11.96 3.61 -4.34
N ASP A 175 -13.16 3.03 -4.44
CA ASP A 175 -13.60 1.94 -3.57
C ASP A 175 -12.69 0.71 -3.70
N THR A 176 -12.22 0.40 -4.92
CA THR A 176 -11.25 -0.68 -5.17
C THR A 176 -9.91 -0.43 -4.47
N PHE A 177 -9.43 0.83 -4.46
CA PHE A 177 -8.21 1.19 -3.73
C PHE A 177 -8.38 1.00 -2.23
N ASP A 178 -9.48 1.48 -1.66
CA ASP A 178 -9.77 1.35 -0.23
C ASP A 178 -9.87 -0.13 0.17
N ALA A 179 -10.55 -0.96 -0.63
CA ALA A 179 -10.64 -2.40 -0.40
C ALA A 179 -9.27 -3.10 -0.50
N SER A 180 -8.44 -2.69 -1.46
CA SER A 180 -7.08 -3.22 -1.62
C SER A 180 -6.17 -2.86 -0.44
N GLU A 181 -6.24 -1.62 0.06
CA GLU A 181 -5.49 -1.18 1.23
C GLU A 181 -5.90 -1.97 2.49
N GLU A 182 -7.20 -2.22 2.67
CA GLU A 182 -7.68 -3.03 3.79
C GLU A 182 -7.20 -4.49 3.70
N ALA A 183 -7.21 -5.09 2.50
CA ALA A 183 -6.65 -6.42 2.28
C ALA A 183 -5.16 -6.46 2.63
N ASP A 184 -4.36 -5.49 2.17
CA ASP A 184 -2.93 -5.38 2.49
C ASP A 184 -2.69 -5.24 4.01
N ARG A 185 -3.54 -4.45 4.69
CA ARG A 185 -3.47 -4.25 6.14
C ARG A 185 -3.73 -5.55 6.91
N LEU A 186 -4.72 -6.35 6.47
CA LEU A 186 -5.06 -7.62 7.09
C LEU A 186 -3.99 -8.69 6.83
N GLU A 187 -3.45 -8.76 5.61
CA GLU A 187 -2.32 -9.65 5.29
C GLU A 187 -1.11 -9.35 6.17
N ALA A 188 -0.74 -8.08 6.34
CA ALA A 188 0.36 -7.69 7.23
C ALA A 188 0.12 -8.07 8.70
N ALA A 189 -1.14 -7.99 9.16
CA ALA A 189 -1.51 -8.42 10.51
C ALA A 189 -1.44 -9.96 10.67
N ALA A 190 -1.87 -10.69 9.64
CA ALA A 190 -1.79 -12.15 9.61
C ALA A 190 -0.34 -12.64 9.60
N GLU A 191 0.55 -12.01 8.81
CA GLU A 191 1.99 -12.28 8.80
C GLU A 191 2.64 -12.04 10.17
N LEU A 192 2.28 -10.94 10.83
CA LEU A 192 2.78 -10.65 12.17
C LEU A 192 2.32 -11.71 13.18
N ALA A 193 1.05 -12.12 13.14
CA ALA A 193 0.52 -13.15 14.03
C ALA A 193 1.18 -14.52 13.77
N LEU A 194 1.43 -14.88 12.49
CA LEU A 194 2.17 -16.08 12.14
C LEU A 194 3.57 -16.05 12.75
N LYS A 195 4.29 -14.93 12.60
CA LYS A 195 5.62 -14.78 13.20
C LYS A 195 5.59 -14.90 14.72
N GLU A 196 4.60 -14.32 15.40
CA GLU A 196 4.41 -14.49 16.85
C GLU A 196 4.23 -15.97 17.23
N SER A 197 3.47 -16.72 16.43
CA SER A 197 3.25 -18.15 16.65
C SER A 197 4.53 -18.99 16.42
N GLU A 198 5.34 -18.65 15.41
CA GLU A 198 6.63 -19.30 15.14
C GLU A 198 7.66 -19.04 16.24
N GLU A 199 7.69 -17.82 16.78
CA GLU A 199 8.53 -17.45 17.92
C GLU A 199 8.11 -18.20 19.19
N ALA A 200 6.81 -18.32 19.44
CA ALA A 200 6.27 -19.09 20.57
C ALA A 200 6.58 -20.59 20.44
N LEU A 201 6.43 -21.17 19.25
CA LEU A 201 6.81 -22.55 18.97
C LEU A 201 8.32 -22.78 19.22
N THR A 202 9.16 -21.86 18.75
CA THR A 202 10.61 -21.91 19.00
C THR A 202 10.92 -21.90 20.50
N GLN A 203 10.22 -21.07 21.28
CA GLN A 203 10.38 -21.05 22.73
C GLN A 203 9.88 -22.33 23.40
N TYR A 204 8.74 -22.88 22.97
CA TYR A 204 8.22 -24.16 23.46
C TYR A 204 9.24 -25.29 23.28
N MET A 205 9.89 -25.38 22.11
CA MET A 205 10.95 -26.37 21.85
C MET A 205 12.18 -26.22 22.75
N ILE A 206 12.45 -25.02 23.25
CA ILE A 206 13.54 -24.76 24.21
C ILE A 206 13.10 -25.16 25.63
N ASP A 207 11.86 -24.86 26.00
CA ASP A 207 11.31 -25.12 27.33
C ASP A 207 11.04 -26.63 27.55
N PHE A 208 10.71 -27.36 26.49
CA PHE A 208 10.38 -28.80 26.49
C PHE A 208 11.20 -29.57 25.45
N PRO A 209 12.52 -29.77 25.67
CA PRO A 209 13.34 -30.56 24.76
C PRO A 209 12.89 -32.03 24.77
N GLU A 210 12.71 -32.64 23.60
CA GLU A 210 12.23 -34.03 23.46
C GLU A 210 13.22 -35.09 23.97
N ASP A 211 14.47 -34.69 24.27
CA ASP A 211 15.54 -35.56 24.75
C ASP A 211 16.12 -35.08 26.10
N ALA A 212 15.61 -35.62 27.21
CA ALA A 212 16.25 -35.61 28.52
C ALA A 212 16.02 -36.93 29.29
#